data_AF-A0A661Y6S9-F1
#
_entry.id   AF-A0A661Y6S9-F1
#
_cell.length_a   1.000
_cell.length_b   1.000
_cell.length_c   1.000
_cell.angle_alpha   90.00
_cell.angle_beta   90.00
_cell.angle_gamma   90.00
#
_symmetry.space_group_name_H-M   'P 1'
#
loop_
_entity.id
_entity.type
_entity.pdbx_description
1 polymer ?
#
loop_
_entity_poly.entity_id
_entity_poly.type
_entity_poly.pdbx_seq_one_letter_code
_entity_poly.pdbx_strand_id
1 'polypeptide(L)'
;MNHLSLIIKREYLTKVRNRSFIIMTFLSPLIMVGIISLVAFLSQLNNDTVRTISVLDESGLFLDQFEDENNLKFQMITNMSLEAAKKSAEEDEIYGLLFIPKV
;
A
#
# COMPACT_ATOMS: atom_id res chain seq x y z
N MET A 1 -36.06 40.90 -16.47
CA MET A 1 -35.27 40.23 -15.41
C MET A 1 -36.09 39.91 -14.13
N ASN A 2 -37.34 40.35 -14.00
CA ASN A 2 -38.14 40.21 -12.77
C ASN A 2 -38.67 38.79 -12.46
N HIS A 3 -38.61 37.84 -13.40
CA HIS A 3 -39.15 36.48 -13.20
C HIS A 3 -38.08 35.41 -13.00
N LEU A 4 -36.79 35.74 -13.22
CA LEU A 4 -35.69 34.79 -13.15
C LEU A 4 -35.60 34.11 -11.77
N SER A 5 -35.74 34.89 -10.70
CA SER A 5 -35.73 34.38 -9.31
C SER A 5 -36.85 33.37 -9.05
N LEU A 6 -38.05 33.61 -9.59
CA LEU A 6 -39.19 32.70 -9.44
C LEU A 6 -38.96 31.38 -10.21
N ILE A 7 -38.36 31.45 -11.39
CA ILE A 7 -38.02 30.29 -12.21
C ILE A 7 -36.97 29.43 -11.51
N ILE A 8 -35.88 30.05 -11.01
CA ILE A 8 -34.83 29.37 -10.26
C ILE A 8 -35.41 28.67 -9.04
N LYS A 9 -36.25 29.35 -8.26
CA LYS A 9 -36.88 28.78 -7.07
C LYS A 9 -37.72 27.54 -7.39
N ARG A 10 -38.53 27.60 -8.44
CA ARG A 10 -39.37 26.46 -8.88
C ARG A 10 -38.49 25.29 -9.32
N GLU A 11 -37.48 25.53 -10.13
CA GLU A 11 -36.59 24.48 -10.65
C GLU A 11 -35.78 23.82 -9.53
N TYR A 12 -35.20 24.63 -8.64
CA TYR A 12 -34.46 24.12 -7.48
C TYR A 12 -35.34 23.25 -6.57
N LEU A 13 -36.55 23.71 -6.20
CA LEU A 13 -37.46 22.93 -5.38
C LEU A 13 -37.91 21.64 -6.08
N THR A 14 -38.04 21.65 -7.41
CA THR A 14 -38.37 20.46 -8.20
C THR A 14 -37.24 19.44 -8.15
N LYS A 15 -35.99 19.90 -8.29
CA LYS A 15 -34.81 19.02 -8.22
C LYS A 15 -34.56 18.49 -6.81
N VAL A 16 -34.55 19.35 -5.79
CA VAL A 16 -34.21 18.95 -4.42
C VAL A 16 -35.29 18.07 -3.79
N ARG A 17 -36.56 18.19 -4.18
CA ARG A 17 -37.63 17.29 -3.70
C ARG A 17 -37.64 15.94 -4.42
N ASN A 18 -36.86 15.76 -5.49
CA ASN A 18 -36.74 14.48 -6.17
C ASN A 18 -35.92 13.52 -5.28
N ARG A 19 -36.52 12.39 -4.89
CA ARG A 19 -35.87 11.38 -4.05
C ARG A 19 -34.55 10.90 -4.65
N SER A 20 -34.49 10.72 -5.98
CA SER A 20 -33.27 10.28 -6.65
C SER A 20 -32.15 11.32 -6.56
N PHE A 21 -32.49 12.62 -6.59
CA PHE A 21 -31.52 13.69 -6.42
C PHE A 21 -30.93 13.66 -5.01
N ILE A 22 -31.78 13.60 -3.97
CA ILE A 22 -31.34 13.51 -2.57
C ILE A 22 -30.46 12.27 -2.37
N ILE A 23 -30.91 11.10 -2.81
CA ILE A 23 -30.17 9.85 -2.65
C ILE A 23 -28.81 9.97 -3.32
N MET A 24 -28.73 10.39 -4.59
CA MET A 24 -27.46 10.50 -5.30
C MET A 24 -26.51 11.50 -4.64
N THR A 25 -27.02 12.64 -4.17
CA THR A 25 -26.21 13.69 -3.53
C THR A 25 -25.53 13.21 -2.25
N PHE A 26 -26.17 12.35 -1.45
CA PHE A 26 -25.57 11.84 -0.21
C PHE A 26 -24.88 10.48 -0.39
N LEU A 27 -25.44 9.62 -1.22
CA LEU A 27 -24.93 8.28 -1.46
C LEU A 27 -23.59 8.32 -2.20
N SER A 28 -23.40 9.23 -3.16
CA SER A 28 -22.14 9.33 -3.89
C SER A 28 -20.94 9.71 -2.99
N PRO A 29 -21.01 10.78 -2.16
CA PRO A 29 -19.97 11.06 -1.17
C PRO A 29 -19.74 9.91 -0.18
N LEU A 30 -20.81 9.23 0.26
CA LEU A 30 -20.69 8.11 1.18
C LEU A 30 -19.95 6.92 0.56
N ILE A 31 -20.28 6.58 -0.69
CA ILE A 31 -19.58 5.55 -1.45
C ILE A 31 -18.11 5.93 -1.63
N MET A 32 -17.81 7.20 -1.94
CA MET A 32 -16.43 7.69 -2.09
C MET A 32 -15.62 7.45 -0.81
N VAL A 33 -16.16 7.84 0.35
CA VAL A 33 -15.52 7.60 1.66
C VAL A 33 -15.32 6.10 1.89
N GLY A 34 -16.31 5.27 1.56
CA GLY A 34 -16.22 3.82 1.69
C GLY A 34 -15.09 3.22 0.85
N ILE A 35 -14.98 3.62 -0.42
CA ILE A 35 -13.93 3.14 -1.33
C ILE A 35 -12.55 3.59 -0.84
N ILE A 36 -12.38 4.87 -0.50
CA ILE A 36 -11.10 5.40 0.00
C ILE A 36 -10.69 4.65 1.28
N SER A 37 -11.61 4.46 2.22
CA SER A 37 -11.35 3.74 3.46
C SER A 37 -10.96 2.29 3.22
N LEU A 38 -11.66 1.60 2.29
CA LEU A 38 -11.34 0.22 1.92
C LEU A 38 -9.94 0.11 1.29
N VAL A 39 -9.59 0.99 0.36
CA VAL A 39 -8.26 1.00 -0.26
C VAL A 39 -7.17 1.26 0.78
N ALA A 40 -7.38 2.24 1.68
CA ALA A 40 -6.45 2.52 2.76
C ALA A 40 -6.26 1.30 3.69
N PHE A 41 -7.36 0.65 4.07
CA PHE A 41 -7.32 -0.56 4.89
C PHE A 41 -6.55 -1.71 4.22
N LEU A 42 -6.86 -2.02 2.94
CA LEU A 42 -6.16 -3.06 2.19
C LEU A 42 -4.67 -2.72 2.00
N SER A 43 -4.34 -1.45 1.77
CA SER A 43 -2.94 -1.00 1.66
C SER A 43 -2.20 -1.18 2.98
N GLN A 44 -2.85 -0.91 4.11
CA GLN A 44 -2.26 -1.11 5.43
C GLN A 44 -1.98 -2.58 5.70
N LEU A 45 -2.97 -3.46 5.45
CA LEU A 45 -2.79 -4.91 5.59
C LEU A 45 -1.64 -5.44 4.72
N ASN A 46 -1.50 -4.93 3.49
CA ASN A 46 -0.39 -5.32 2.62
C ASN A 46 0.97 -4.80 3.13
N ASN A 47 0.99 -3.62 3.76
CA ASN A 47 2.21 -3.06 4.33
C ASN A 47 2.65 -3.79 5.59
N ASP A 48 1.76 -4.37 6.38
CA ASP A 48 2.09 -5.12 7.62
C ASP A 48 2.84 -6.43 7.36
N THR A 49 3.05 -6.83 6.10
CA THR A 49 3.89 -7.98 5.76
C THR A 49 5.36 -7.63 5.99
N VAL A 50 5.93 -8.09 7.12
CA VAL A 50 7.36 -7.99 7.40
C VAL A 50 8.11 -8.82 6.35
N ARG A 51 8.93 -8.14 5.55
CA ARG A 51 9.76 -8.78 4.51
C ARG A 51 11.15 -9.04 5.07
N THR A 52 11.50 -10.30 5.22
CA THR A 52 12.87 -10.69 5.55
C THR A 52 13.71 -10.77 4.28
N ILE A 53 14.87 -10.12 4.26
CA ILE A 53 15.85 -10.20 3.18
C ILE A 53 17.10 -10.88 3.73
N SER A 54 17.49 -11.98 3.10
CA SER A 54 18.76 -12.64 3.38
C SER A 54 19.90 -11.87 2.70
N VAL A 55 20.97 -11.59 3.42
CA VAL A 55 22.13 -10.84 2.90
C VAL A 55 23.36 -11.74 2.94
N LEU A 56 23.90 -12.05 1.76
CA LEU A 56 25.20 -12.71 1.60
C LEU A 56 26.22 -11.66 1.11
N ASP A 57 26.98 -11.10 2.06
CA ASP A 57 28.06 -10.16 1.79
C ASP A 57 29.42 -10.87 1.82
N GLU A 58 30.01 -11.08 0.65
CA GLU A 58 31.36 -11.63 0.55
C GLU A 58 32.46 -10.54 0.60
N SER A 59 32.09 -9.27 0.43
CA SER A 59 33.01 -8.12 0.46
C SER A 59 33.38 -7.71 1.88
N GLY A 60 32.48 -7.92 2.85
CA GLY A 60 32.64 -7.52 4.25
C GLY A 60 32.54 -6.00 4.50
N LEU A 61 32.11 -5.23 3.50
CA LEU A 61 32.02 -3.77 3.56
C LEU A 61 30.68 -3.26 4.11
N PHE A 62 29.65 -4.11 4.16
CA PHE A 62 28.27 -3.69 4.43
C PHE A 62 27.65 -4.36 5.65
N LEU A 63 28.40 -5.16 6.41
CA LEU A 63 27.92 -5.91 7.58
C LEU A 63 27.21 -5.04 8.63
N ASP A 64 27.67 -3.81 8.86
CA ASP A 64 27.09 -2.90 9.86
C ASP A 64 26.13 -1.86 9.24
N GLN A 65 25.82 -1.95 7.95
CA GLN A 65 24.98 -0.97 7.26
C GLN A 65 23.49 -1.37 7.16
N PHE A 66 23.16 -2.62 7.48
CA PHE A 66 21.78 -3.09 7.43
C PHE A 66 21.17 -3.06 8.83
N GLU A 67 20.23 -2.15 9.04
CA GLU A 67 19.43 -2.05 10.25
C GLU A 67 17.99 -2.52 9.96
N ASP A 68 17.42 -3.29 10.89
CA ASP A 68 16.03 -3.71 10.80
C ASP A 68 15.09 -2.50 10.89
N GLU A 69 14.16 -2.41 9.95
CA GLU A 69 13.04 -1.47 10.02
C GLU A 69 11.73 -2.21 10.38
N ASN A 70 10.67 -1.46 10.65
CA ASN A 70 9.38 -2.03 11.09
C ASN A 70 8.83 -3.11 10.12
N ASN A 71 9.08 -2.97 8.81
CA ASN A 71 8.50 -3.84 7.79
C ASN A 71 9.56 -4.56 6.94
N LEU A 72 10.85 -4.38 7.27
CA LEU A 72 11.99 -4.94 6.55
C LEU A 72 13.00 -5.47 7.56
N LYS A 73 13.28 -6.77 7.51
CA LYS A 73 14.26 -7.43 8.37
C LYS A 73 15.42 -7.94 7.55
N PHE A 74 16.63 -7.85 8.07
CA PHE A 74 17.83 -8.34 7.40
C PHE A 74 18.41 -9.53 8.15
N GLN A 75 18.55 -10.65 7.44
CA GLN A 75 19.20 -11.84 7.96
C GLN A 75 20.57 -12.00 7.32
N MET A 76 21.62 -11.78 8.09
CA MET A 76 22.99 -11.95 7.62
C MET A 76 23.33 -13.43 7.48
N ILE A 77 23.78 -13.82 6.29
CA ILE A 77 24.28 -15.16 5.99
C ILE A 77 25.79 -15.08 5.81
N THR A 78 26.52 -15.79 6.68
CA THR A 78 27.97 -15.93 6.61
C THR A 78 28.35 -17.37 6.31
N ASN A 79 29.41 -17.60 5.54
CA ASN A 79 29.99 -18.92 5.25
C ASN A 79 29.09 -19.89 4.45
N MET A 80 28.26 -19.38 3.54
CA MET A 80 27.51 -20.21 2.58
C MET A 80 27.90 -19.88 1.15
N SER A 81 27.87 -20.86 0.25
CA SER A 81 28.01 -20.60 -1.19
C SER A 81 26.75 -19.93 -1.74
N LEU A 82 26.88 -19.18 -2.83
CA LEU A 82 25.75 -18.52 -3.50
C LEU A 82 24.61 -19.51 -3.84
N GLU A 83 24.95 -20.72 -4.29
CA GLU A 83 23.95 -21.76 -4.61
C GLU A 83 23.21 -22.25 -3.37
N ALA A 84 23.92 -22.46 -2.26
CA ALA A 84 23.31 -22.86 -0.99
C ALA A 84 22.43 -21.73 -0.41
N ALA A 85 22.89 -20.48 -0.53
CA ALA A 85 22.12 -19.32 -0.08
C ALA A 85 20.84 -19.11 -0.88
N LYS A 86 20.88 -19.34 -2.21
CA LYS A 86 19.67 -19.33 -3.05
C LYS A 86 18.69 -20.42 -2.63
N LYS A 87 19.17 -21.64 -2.40
CA LYS A 87 18.33 -22.76 -1.96
C LYS A 87 17.68 -22.49 -0.59
N SER A 88 18.42 -21.96 0.37
CA SER A 88 17.89 -21.60 1.69
C SER A 88 16.84 -20.49 1.58
N ALA A 89 17.10 -19.44 0.80
CA ALA A 89 16.14 -18.36 0.62
C ALA A 89 14.83 -18.84 -0.03
N GLU A 90 14.90 -19.81 -0.95
CA GLU A 90 13.72 -20.46 -1.54
C GLU A 90 12.99 -21.39 -0.57
N GLU A 91 13.71 -22.17 0.24
CA GLU A 91 13.13 -23.10 1.23
C GLU A 91 12.49 -22.38 2.42
N ASP A 92 13.11 -21.31 2.88
CA ASP A 92 12.66 -20.50 4.03
C ASP A 92 11.57 -19.47 3.63
N GLU A 93 11.10 -19.49 2.37
CA GLU A 93 10.14 -18.54 1.78
C GLU A 93 10.50 -17.06 2.08
N ILE A 94 11.79 -16.75 2.10
CA ILE A 94 12.32 -15.43 2.41
C ILE A 94 12.03 -14.49 1.22
N TYR A 95 11.71 -13.23 1.49
CA TYR A 95 11.29 -12.26 0.47
C TYR A 95 12.33 -12.08 -0.65
N GLY A 96 13.61 -12.22 -0.32
CA GLY A 96 14.67 -12.25 -1.31
C GLY A 96 16.07 -12.47 -0.73
N LEU A 97 17.03 -12.70 -1.63
CA LEU A 97 18.45 -12.81 -1.34
C LEU A 97 19.20 -11.63 -1.98
N LEU A 98 19.89 -10.85 -1.16
CA LEU A 98 20.85 -9.85 -1.59
C LEU A 98 22.25 -10.47 -1.59
N PHE A 99 22.89 -10.52 -2.76
CA PHE A 99 24.27 -11.00 -2.91
C PHE A 99 25.20 -9.84 -3.23
N ILE A 100 26.24 -9.65 -2.42
CA ILE A 100 27.28 -8.65 -2.64
C ILE A 100 28.60 -9.39 -2.92
N PRO A 101 29.09 -9.36 -4.17
CA PRO A 101 30.32 -10.05 -4.54
C PRO A 101 31.56 -9.35 -3.96
N LYS A 102 32.66 -10.10 -3.85
CA LYS A 102 33.98 -9.53 -3.57
C LYS A 102 34.40 -8.54 -4.68
N VAL A 103 35.11 -7.50 -4.26
CA VAL A 103 35.81 -6.55 -5.15
C VAL A 103 37.15 -7.14 -5.57
#